data_AF-F4LQC2-F1
#
_entry.id   AF-F4LQC2-F1
#
_cell.length_a   1.000
_cell.length_b   1.000
_cell.length_c   1.000
_cell.angle_alpha   90.00
_cell.angle_beta   90.00
_cell.angle_gamma   90.00
#
_symmetry.space_group_name_H-M   'P 1'
#
loop_
_entity.id
_entity.type
_entity.pdbx_description
1 polymer ?
#
loop_
_entity_poly.entity_id
_entity_poly.type
_entity_poly.pdbx_seq_one_letter_code
_entity_poly.pdbx_strand_id
1 'polypeptide(L)'
;MRILKQCIITCLLAVLPVFALYAQSEENRISEKKSAWQLLEPDEKAACAFSAPLIAMNGLEICVFNPEAGVFESPRKGLSLKLLNESWSVYSYADLIAQIETLESGGQAGAYRRLKKMLDENRGLSVMEIAEKNCLSTLETIRLFYIHSVASRLGQKGIEAWDKGRELALLRWAVPAGYITEKEAAERAKKITDEILTGYTDFEDFAAHYAFGRGFFGAADNTINSKMKAVCESVERCIREYGMDGLKFASSGTESPILTLSEVKAYTPDNAYFSWYDVHSYLSFRNKEEQDVQIATIDNYIKQYGALAGLFYMKAERYMYFGRYRDAVKIFREYAALVAERTDSESFLRSDWFYLYAVAANKMNLPFEALEALSNLSAEDKRDPKILFYTGYTYSKCIGRSADYEVNEQYAQKALDNYIAAGNAGYELPEHIMKWIQGNSEEM
;
A
#
# COMPACT_ATOMS: atom_id res chain seq x y z
N MET A 1 -18.88 -50.24 -30.10
CA MET A 1 -17.69 -49.54 -30.66
C MET A 1 -17.99 -48.65 -31.87
N ARG A 2 -18.73 -49.09 -32.90
CA ARG A 2 -19.08 -48.24 -34.08
C ARG A 2 -19.89 -46.98 -33.74
N ILE A 3 -20.91 -47.10 -32.89
CA ILE A 3 -21.78 -45.98 -32.48
C ILE A 3 -20.99 -44.89 -31.74
N LEU A 4 -20.09 -45.29 -30.83
CA LEU A 4 -19.25 -44.35 -30.07
C LEU A 4 -18.30 -43.54 -30.99
N LYS A 5 -17.71 -44.18 -32.02
CA LYS A 5 -16.88 -43.48 -33.01
C LYS A 5 -17.70 -42.49 -33.85
N GLN A 6 -18.91 -42.84 -34.24
CA GLN A 6 -19.79 -41.96 -35.00
C GLN A 6 -20.20 -40.74 -34.17
N CYS A 7 -20.55 -40.91 -32.90
CA CYS A 7 -20.88 -39.80 -31.99
C CYS A 7 -19.69 -38.84 -31.79
N ILE A 8 -18.48 -39.36 -31.59
CA ILE A 8 -17.27 -38.52 -31.42
C ILE A 8 -17.00 -37.70 -32.70
N ILE A 9 -17.12 -38.30 -33.88
CA ILE A 9 -16.92 -37.60 -35.15
C ILE A 9 -17.97 -36.51 -35.35
N THR A 10 -19.25 -36.80 -35.08
CA THR A 10 -20.32 -35.79 -35.20
C THR A 10 -20.13 -34.64 -34.21
N CYS A 11 -19.72 -34.92 -32.96
CA CYS A 11 -19.40 -33.88 -31.99
C CYS A 11 -18.20 -33.03 -32.42
N LEU A 12 -17.12 -33.64 -32.92
CA LEU A 12 -15.96 -32.89 -33.43
C LEU A 12 -16.34 -32.01 -34.63
N LEU A 13 -17.14 -32.53 -35.56
CA LEU A 13 -17.59 -31.78 -36.74
C LEU A 13 -18.54 -30.61 -36.40
N ALA A 14 -19.32 -30.72 -35.32
CA ALA A 14 -20.16 -29.62 -34.84
C ALA A 14 -19.38 -28.54 -34.07
N VAL A 15 -18.27 -28.93 -33.43
CA VAL A 15 -17.47 -28.06 -32.55
C VAL A 15 -16.39 -27.29 -33.33
N LEU A 16 -15.84 -27.86 -34.41
CA LEU A 16 -14.82 -27.21 -35.24
C LEU A 16 -15.25 -25.85 -35.85
N PRO A 17 -16.47 -25.68 -36.40
CA PRO A 17 -16.92 -24.39 -36.95
C PRO A 17 -17.05 -23.30 -35.88
N VAL A 18 -17.46 -23.67 -34.66
CA VAL A 18 -17.57 -22.74 -33.53
C VAL A 18 -16.19 -22.24 -33.12
N PHE A 19 -15.20 -23.14 -33.04
CA PHE A 19 -13.81 -22.75 -32.78
C PHE A 19 -13.21 -21.88 -33.89
N ALA A 20 -13.52 -22.17 -35.16
CA ALA A 20 -13.04 -21.37 -36.28
C ALA A 20 -13.64 -19.95 -36.27
N LEU A 21 -14.94 -19.81 -36.01
CA LEU A 21 -15.59 -18.50 -35.86
C LEU A 21 -15.05 -17.74 -34.66
N TYR A 22 -14.80 -18.42 -33.54
CA TYR A 22 -14.18 -17.82 -32.36
C TYR A 22 -12.76 -17.32 -32.67
N ALA A 23 -11.92 -18.15 -33.30
CA ALA A 23 -10.56 -17.76 -33.69
C ALA A 23 -10.56 -16.57 -34.66
N GLN A 24 -11.46 -16.56 -35.66
CA GLN A 24 -11.59 -15.45 -36.60
C GLN A 24 -12.07 -14.16 -35.91
N SER A 25 -13.02 -14.27 -34.98
CA SER A 25 -13.47 -13.11 -34.18
C SER A 25 -12.35 -12.54 -33.30
N GLU A 26 -11.50 -13.42 -32.76
CA GLU A 26 -10.36 -13.04 -31.94
C GLU A 26 -9.27 -12.37 -32.77
N GLU A 27 -8.95 -12.89 -33.96
CA GLU A 27 -8.02 -12.27 -34.90
C GLU A 27 -8.47 -10.88 -35.34
N ASN A 28 -9.75 -10.72 -35.68
CA ASN A 28 -10.32 -9.42 -36.00
C ASN A 28 -10.18 -8.44 -34.83
N ARG A 29 -10.52 -8.89 -33.60
CA ARG A 29 -10.39 -8.09 -32.38
C ARG A 29 -8.95 -7.65 -32.13
N ILE A 30 -7.98 -8.56 -32.29
CA ILE A 30 -6.55 -8.24 -32.15
C ILE A 30 -6.11 -7.24 -33.22
N SER A 31 -6.59 -7.40 -34.47
CA SER A 31 -6.27 -6.48 -35.56
C SER A 31 -6.79 -5.06 -35.29
N GLU A 32 -8.03 -4.92 -34.83
CA GLU A 32 -8.60 -3.62 -34.51
C GLU A 32 -7.91 -2.95 -33.31
N LYS A 33 -7.60 -3.74 -32.27
CA LYS A 33 -6.79 -3.30 -31.12
C LYS A 33 -5.43 -2.77 -31.53
N LYS A 34 -4.75 -3.45 -32.45
CA LYS A 34 -3.49 -2.98 -33.04
C LYS A 34 -3.70 -1.66 -33.78
N SER A 35 -4.78 -1.51 -34.54
CA SER A 35 -5.10 -0.25 -35.22
C SER A 35 -5.31 0.89 -34.23
N ALA A 36 -6.08 0.69 -33.15
CA ALA A 36 -6.28 1.70 -32.11
C ALA A 36 -4.96 2.10 -31.44
N TRP A 37 -4.12 1.12 -31.09
CA TRP A 37 -2.78 1.36 -30.58
C TRP A 37 -1.92 2.20 -31.53
N GLN A 38 -1.95 1.90 -32.83
CA GLN A 38 -1.12 2.63 -33.80
C GLN A 38 -1.52 4.11 -33.94
N LEU A 39 -2.78 4.45 -33.67
CA LEU A 39 -3.30 5.83 -33.71
C LEU A 39 -2.86 6.69 -32.53
N LEU A 40 -2.38 6.09 -31.44
CA LEU A 40 -1.87 6.85 -30.30
C LEU A 40 -0.58 7.58 -30.65
N GLU A 41 -0.46 8.80 -30.14
CA GLU A 41 0.79 9.55 -30.18
C GLU A 41 1.88 8.85 -29.34
N PRO A 42 3.17 9.11 -29.59
CA PRO A 42 4.26 8.45 -28.86
C PRO A 42 4.15 8.55 -27.33
N ASP A 43 3.81 9.74 -26.82
CA ASP A 43 3.68 10.00 -25.38
C ASP A 43 2.48 9.22 -24.79
N GLU A 44 1.38 9.12 -25.55
CA GLU A 44 0.20 8.33 -25.15
C GLU A 44 0.49 6.83 -25.16
N LYS A 45 1.23 6.33 -26.16
CA LYS A 45 1.71 4.93 -26.21
C LYS A 45 2.54 4.61 -24.97
N ALA A 46 3.49 5.47 -24.62
CA ALA A 46 4.32 5.28 -23.42
C ALA A 46 3.47 5.24 -22.14
N ALA A 47 2.57 6.21 -21.96
CA ALA A 47 1.68 6.26 -20.79
C ALA A 47 0.80 5.00 -20.71
N CYS A 48 0.25 4.57 -21.86
CA CYS A 48 -0.56 3.37 -21.96
C CYS A 48 0.22 2.10 -21.61
N ALA A 49 1.45 1.96 -22.12
CA ALA A 49 2.29 0.80 -21.87
C ALA A 49 2.73 0.68 -20.41
N PHE A 50 3.20 1.78 -19.81
CA PHE A 50 3.75 1.74 -18.45
C PHE A 50 2.69 1.59 -17.35
N SER A 51 1.43 1.91 -17.64
CA SER A 51 0.30 1.62 -16.75
C SER A 51 -0.45 0.34 -17.12
N ALA A 52 -0.15 -0.28 -18.27
CA ALA A 52 -0.85 -1.45 -18.78
C ALA A 52 -0.96 -2.60 -17.77
N PRO A 53 0.08 -2.96 -16.97
CA PRO A 53 -0.05 -4.04 -16.02
C PRO A 53 -1.23 -3.86 -15.06
N LEU A 54 -1.41 -2.66 -14.49
CA LEU A 54 -2.49 -2.39 -13.54
C LEU A 54 -3.85 -2.26 -14.23
N ILE A 55 -3.90 -1.53 -15.35
CA ILE A 55 -5.14 -1.33 -16.10
C ILE A 55 -5.70 -2.68 -16.56
N ALA A 56 -4.85 -3.55 -17.12
CA ALA A 56 -5.28 -4.84 -17.63
C ALA A 56 -5.65 -5.83 -16.51
N MET A 57 -4.98 -5.79 -15.35
CA MET A 57 -5.38 -6.58 -14.16
C MET A 57 -6.77 -6.20 -13.64
N ASN A 58 -7.20 -4.96 -13.88
CA ASN A 58 -8.54 -4.48 -13.53
C ASN A 58 -9.56 -4.65 -14.68
N GLY A 59 -9.18 -5.30 -15.78
CA GLY A 59 -10.09 -5.60 -16.89
C GLY A 59 -10.55 -4.38 -17.67
N LEU A 60 -9.69 -3.35 -17.74
CA LEU A 60 -9.91 -2.13 -18.51
C LEU A 60 -9.07 -2.14 -19.80
N GLU A 61 -9.46 -1.33 -20.79
CA GLU A 61 -8.74 -1.28 -22.07
C GLU A 61 -7.40 -0.58 -21.91
N ILE A 62 -6.35 -1.19 -22.48
CA ILE A 62 -4.99 -0.70 -22.32
C ILE A 62 -4.50 0.11 -23.52
N CYS A 63 -5.11 -0.06 -24.69
CA CYS A 63 -4.65 0.54 -25.96
C CYS A 63 -5.27 1.89 -26.31
N VAL A 64 -5.94 2.53 -25.35
CA VAL A 64 -6.46 3.90 -25.45
C VAL A 64 -6.16 4.64 -24.16
N PHE A 65 -5.89 5.94 -24.23
CA PHE A 65 -5.52 6.71 -23.05
C PHE A 65 -6.62 6.70 -21.99
N ASN A 66 -7.86 7.05 -22.38
CA ASN A 66 -9.07 6.84 -21.58
C ASN A 66 -9.48 5.34 -21.60
N PRO A 67 -9.29 4.58 -20.51
CA PRO A 67 -9.47 3.14 -20.49
C PRO A 67 -10.94 2.68 -20.59
N GLU A 68 -11.91 3.61 -20.54
CA GLU A 68 -13.35 3.36 -20.68
C GLU A 68 -13.95 3.91 -21.98
N ALA A 69 -13.14 4.54 -22.84
CA ALA A 69 -13.60 5.04 -24.14
C ALA A 69 -14.16 3.92 -25.05
N GLY A 70 -13.92 2.66 -24.69
CA GLY A 70 -14.71 1.51 -25.14
C GLY A 70 -14.65 1.33 -26.64
N VAL A 71 -13.52 0.85 -27.16
CA VAL A 71 -13.41 0.55 -28.59
C VAL A 71 -14.00 -0.84 -28.90
N PHE A 72 -14.02 -1.79 -27.94
CA PHE A 72 -14.26 -3.22 -28.25
C PHE A 72 -15.16 -4.03 -27.29
N GLU A 73 -15.22 -3.70 -25.99
CA GLU A 73 -16.17 -4.32 -25.03
C GLU A 73 -17.26 -3.30 -24.66
N SER A 74 -18.44 -3.77 -24.23
CA SER A 74 -19.46 -2.87 -23.65
C SER A 74 -18.77 -1.96 -22.63
N PRO A 75 -18.79 -0.63 -22.82
CA PRO A 75 -18.05 0.30 -21.98
C PRO A 75 -18.32 -0.02 -20.52
N ARG A 76 -17.28 -0.35 -19.74
CA ARG A 76 -17.40 -0.63 -18.30
C ARG A 76 -17.52 0.69 -17.54
N LYS A 77 -18.55 1.47 -17.91
CA LYS A 77 -18.77 2.82 -17.41
C LYS A 77 -18.75 2.82 -15.89
N GLY A 78 -17.90 3.65 -15.32
CA GLY A 78 -17.80 3.87 -13.89
C GLY A 78 -16.91 2.87 -13.15
N LEU A 79 -16.22 1.95 -13.82
CA LEU A 79 -15.24 1.07 -13.17
C LEU A 79 -14.03 1.86 -12.65
N SER A 80 -13.56 2.85 -13.40
CA SER A 80 -12.47 3.75 -13.01
C SER A 80 -12.87 4.60 -11.80
N LEU A 81 -14.09 5.15 -11.80
CA LEU A 81 -14.66 5.86 -10.65
C LEU A 81 -14.74 4.94 -9.42
N LYS A 82 -15.18 3.69 -9.60
CA LYS A 82 -15.22 2.68 -8.53
C LYS A 82 -13.83 2.38 -7.98
N LEU A 83 -12.84 2.16 -8.84
CA LEU A 83 -11.45 1.90 -8.43
C LEU A 83 -10.86 3.09 -7.67
N LEU A 84 -11.08 4.30 -8.16
CA LEU A 84 -10.62 5.54 -7.50
C LEU A 84 -11.25 5.68 -6.11
N ASN A 85 -12.56 5.53 -5.98
CA ASN A 85 -13.26 5.64 -4.70
C ASN A 85 -12.86 4.52 -3.73
N GLU A 86 -13.03 3.26 -4.14
CA GLU A 86 -12.95 2.11 -3.23
C GLU A 86 -11.51 1.66 -2.92
N SER A 87 -10.60 1.79 -3.88
CA SER A 87 -9.21 1.29 -3.73
C SER A 87 -8.21 2.39 -3.41
N TRP A 88 -8.53 3.64 -3.76
CA TRP A 88 -7.60 4.77 -3.66
C TRP A 88 -8.12 5.93 -2.81
N SER A 89 -9.40 5.89 -2.38
CA SER A 89 -10.03 6.98 -1.64
C SER A 89 -9.92 8.33 -2.37
N VAL A 90 -10.04 8.31 -3.71
CA VAL A 90 -10.02 9.51 -4.56
C VAL A 90 -11.44 9.84 -4.99
N TYR A 91 -12.01 10.92 -4.45
CA TYR A 91 -13.38 11.34 -4.70
C TYR A 91 -13.46 12.65 -5.52
N SER A 92 -12.31 13.28 -5.78
CA SER A 92 -12.20 14.60 -6.41
C SER A 92 -10.85 14.81 -7.10
N TYR A 93 -10.72 15.93 -7.82
CA TYR A 93 -9.43 16.39 -8.35
C TYR A 93 -8.39 16.62 -7.25
N ALA A 94 -8.79 17.21 -6.11
CA ALA A 94 -7.86 17.47 -5.01
C ALA A 94 -7.31 16.17 -4.43
N ASP A 95 -8.15 15.16 -4.23
CA ASP A 95 -7.71 13.84 -3.74
C ASP A 95 -6.80 13.16 -4.76
N LEU A 96 -7.09 13.29 -6.06
CA LEU A 96 -6.26 12.75 -7.13
C LEU A 96 -4.84 13.33 -7.08
N ILE A 97 -4.73 14.66 -7.00
CA ILE A 97 -3.43 15.33 -6.93
C ILE A 97 -2.69 14.93 -5.65
N ALA A 98 -3.36 14.88 -4.50
CA ALA A 98 -2.74 14.43 -3.25
C ALA A 98 -2.21 12.98 -3.32
N GLN A 99 -2.93 12.07 -4.00
CA GLN A 99 -2.46 10.70 -4.20
C GLN A 99 -1.25 10.63 -5.16
N ILE A 100 -1.22 11.45 -6.21
CA ILE A 100 -0.06 11.54 -7.11
C ILE A 100 1.15 12.08 -6.34
N GLU A 101 1.00 13.16 -5.58
CA GLU A 101 2.08 13.73 -4.76
C GLU A 101 2.57 12.74 -3.70
N THR A 102 1.69 11.89 -3.15
CA THR A 102 2.07 10.80 -2.25
C THR A 102 2.95 9.74 -2.94
N LEU A 103 2.65 9.41 -4.20
CA LEU A 103 3.48 8.50 -4.99
C LEU A 103 4.82 9.14 -5.36
N GLU A 104 4.81 10.41 -5.80
CA GLU A 104 6.02 11.18 -6.17
C GLU A 104 6.96 11.39 -4.96
N SER A 105 6.42 11.63 -3.77
CA SER A 105 7.19 11.78 -2.52
C SER A 105 7.75 10.45 -1.99
N GLY A 106 7.30 9.32 -2.53
CA GLY A 106 7.96 8.04 -2.35
C GLY A 106 7.05 6.83 -2.35
N GLY A 107 5.75 6.95 -2.09
CA GLY A 107 4.84 5.81 -2.14
C GLY A 107 5.38 4.53 -1.47
N GLN A 108 5.37 3.41 -2.19
CA GLN A 108 5.97 2.16 -1.72
C GLN A 108 7.48 2.11 -1.98
N ALA A 109 7.98 2.80 -3.00
CA ALA A 109 9.40 2.89 -3.31
C ALA A 109 10.20 3.57 -2.18
N GLY A 110 9.61 4.51 -1.45
CA GLY A 110 10.16 5.20 -0.29
C GLY A 110 10.31 4.25 0.89
N ALA A 111 9.28 3.45 1.17
CA ALA A 111 9.37 2.38 2.17
C ALA A 111 10.46 1.35 1.80
N TYR A 112 10.55 0.97 0.52
CA TYR A 112 11.63 0.12 0.03
C TYR A 112 13.01 0.75 0.22
N ARG A 113 13.21 2.02 -0.20
CA ARG A 113 14.48 2.74 -0.06
C ARG A 113 14.92 2.85 1.41
N ARG A 114 13.97 3.14 2.32
CA ARG A 114 14.24 3.18 3.76
C ARG A 114 14.74 1.83 4.28
N LEU A 115 14.01 0.75 4.01
CA LEU A 115 14.38 -0.59 4.47
C LEU A 115 15.66 -1.11 3.81
N LYS A 116 15.88 -0.80 2.52
CA LYS A 116 17.14 -1.11 1.83
C LYS A 116 18.32 -0.35 2.45
N LYS A 117 18.16 0.92 2.78
CA LYS A 117 19.19 1.70 3.50
C LYS A 117 19.53 1.05 4.85
N MET A 118 18.52 0.65 5.62
CA MET A 118 18.76 -0.09 6.87
C MET A 118 19.53 -1.39 6.63
N LEU A 119 19.21 -2.14 5.57
CA LEU A 119 19.96 -3.34 5.21
C LEU A 119 21.42 -3.02 4.86
N ASP A 120 21.66 -1.96 4.09
CA ASP A 120 23.00 -1.53 3.66
C ASP A 120 23.86 -1.00 4.83
N GLU A 121 23.25 -0.34 5.82
CA GLU A 121 23.93 0.18 7.03
C GLU A 121 24.22 -0.91 8.07
N ASN A 122 23.56 -2.06 7.97
CA ASN A 122 23.68 -3.18 8.91
C ASN A 122 24.26 -4.43 8.24
N ARG A 123 25.21 -4.25 7.32
CA ARG A 123 25.92 -5.36 6.67
C ARG A 123 26.52 -6.30 7.72
N GLY A 124 26.22 -7.59 7.58
CA GLY A 124 26.69 -8.64 8.49
C GLY A 124 25.69 -9.01 9.58
N LEU A 125 24.63 -8.22 9.78
CA LEU A 125 23.49 -8.63 10.61
C LEU A 125 22.48 -9.42 9.78
N SER A 126 21.83 -10.39 10.41
CA SER A 126 20.64 -11.05 9.91
C SER A 126 19.45 -10.09 9.88
N VAL A 127 18.43 -10.40 9.07
CA VAL A 127 17.17 -9.63 9.02
C VAL A 127 16.54 -9.48 10.41
N MET A 128 16.63 -10.52 11.24
CA MET A 128 16.06 -10.52 12.60
C MET A 128 16.82 -9.59 13.55
N GLU A 129 18.16 -9.58 13.49
CA GLU A 129 18.98 -8.63 14.26
C GLU A 129 18.74 -7.18 13.82
N ILE A 130 18.51 -6.95 12.53
CA ILE A 130 18.13 -5.62 12.01
C ILE A 130 16.74 -5.23 12.53
N ALA A 131 15.78 -6.16 12.52
CA ALA A 131 14.43 -5.93 13.03
C ALA A 131 14.42 -5.61 14.53
N GLU A 132 15.24 -6.31 15.33
CA GLU A 132 15.41 -6.04 16.75
C GLU A 132 16.07 -4.68 17.00
N LYS A 133 17.18 -4.41 16.31
CA LYS A 133 17.96 -3.18 16.47
C LYS A 133 17.16 -1.92 16.14
N ASN A 134 16.32 -1.99 15.12
CA ASN A 134 15.55 -0.84 14.62
C ASN A 134 14.07 -0.88 15.01
N CYS A 135 13.68 -1.80 15.89
CA CYS A 135 12.30 -1.99 16.34
C CYS A 135 11.32 -2.03 15.15
N LEU A 136 11.56 -2.91 14.17
CA LEU A 136 10.69 -3.01 12.99
C LEU A 136 9.35 -3.67 13.35
N SER A 137 8.27 -3.23 12.68
CA SER A 137 6.99 -3.94 12.70
C SER A 137 7.10 -5.31 12.03
N THR A 138 6.09 -6.17 12.21
CA THR A 138 6.05 -7.47 11.51
C THR A 138 6.01 -7.31 9.99
N LEU A 139 5.27 -6.31 9.50
CA LEU A 139 5.18 -5.99 8.06
C LEU A 139 6.51 -5.45 7.51
N GLU A 140 7.21 -4.60 8.25
CA GLU A 140 8.54 -4.12 7.83
C GLU A 140 9.56 -5.24 7.83
N THR A 141 9.49 -6.15 8.80
CA THR A 141 10.39 -7.31 8.88
C THR A 141 10.18 -8.27 7.72
N ILE A 142 8.92 -8.59 7.34
CA ILE A 142 8.66 -9.42 6.15
C ILE A 142 9.12 -8.75 4.85
N ARG A 143 8.93 -7.43 4.75
CA ARG A 143 9.43 -6.64 3.62
C ARG A 143 10.95 -6.58 3.60
N LEU A 144 11.61 -6.59 4.74
CA LEU A 144 13.06 -6.64 4.84
C LEU A 144 13.61 -8.00 4.39
N PHE A 145 12.95 -9.13 4.75
CA PHE A 145 13.28 -10.44 4.16
C PHE A 145 13.17 -10.44 2.64
N TYR A 146 12.07 -9.87 2.11
CA TYR A 146 11.90 -9.71 0.68
C TYR A 146 13.05 -8.90 0.06
N ILE A 147 13.31 -7.69 0.56
CA ILE A 147 14.38 -6.81 0.08
C ILE A 147 15.73 -7.52 0.13
N HIS A 148 16.05 -8.21 1.23
CA HIS A 148 17.31 -8.93 1.38
C HIS A 148 17.55 -9.93 0.23
N SER A 149 16.49 -10.57 -0.26
CA SER A 149 16.59 -11.58 -1.33
C SER A 149 16.67 -10.99 -2.75
N VAL A 150 16.26 -9.73 -2.97
CA VAL A 150 16.17 -9.13 -4.33
C VAL A 150 16.98 -7.85 -4.52
N ALA A 151 17.47 -7.20 -3.45
CA ALA A 151 18.05 -5.86 -3.53
C ALA A 151 19.27 -5.76 -4.45
N SER A 152 20.09 -6.82 -4.51
CA SER A 152 21.26 -6.86 -5.41
C SER A 152 20.86 -6.88 -6.88
N ARG A 153 19.69 -7.47 -7.20
CA ARG A 153 19.14 -7.55 -8.56
C ARG A 153 18.50 -6.22 -8.97
N LEU A 154 17.74 -5.60 -8.06
CA LEU A 154 17.05 -4.33 -8.30
C LEU A 154 17.97 -3.09 -8.34
N GLY A 155 19.22 -3.21 -7.89
CA GLY A 155 20.17 -2.10 -7.91
C GLY A 155 19.62 -0.83 -7.22
N GLN A 156 19.92 0.34 -7.80
CA GLN A 156 19.49 1.63 -7.26
C GLN A 156 18.05 1.99 -7.64
N LYS A 157 17.56 1.54 -8.81
CA LYS A 157 16.18 1.79 -9.27
C LYS A 157 15.14 1.19 -8.32
N GLY A 158 15.50 0.10 -7.62
CA GLY A 158 14.65 -0.49 -6.60
C GLY A 158 13.30 -0.92 -7.16
N ILE A 159 12.21 -0.37 -6.63
CA ILE A 159 10.84 -0.67 -7.08
C ILE A 159 10.11 0.55 -7.65
N GLU A 160 10.82 1.58 -8.10
CA GLU A 160 10.22 2.84 -8.56
C GLU A 160 9.22 2.67 -9.71
N ALA A 161 9.44 1.70 -10.60
CA ALA A 161 8.51 1.38 -11.69
C ALA A 161 7.07 1.12 -11.19
N TRP A 162 6.92 0.49 -10.02
CA TRP A 162 5.62 0.19 -9.44
C TRP A 162 4.84 1.45 -9.08
N ASP A 163 5.50 2.48 -8.55
CA ASP A 163 4.85 3.72 -8.17
C ASP A 163 4.54 4.57 -9.40
N LYS A 164 5.49 4.68 -10.35
CA LYS A 164 5.29 5.41 -11.61
C LYS A 164 4.16 4.84 -12.46
N GLY A 165 4.07 3.52 -12.57
CA GLY A 165 2.95 2.92 -13.31
C GLY A 165 1.61 3.05 -12.59
N ARG A 166 1.60 3.26 -11.26
CA ARG A 166 0.38 3.62 -10.51
C ARG A 166 -0.02 5.07 -10.71
N GLU A 167 0.91 6.01 -10.73
CA GLU A 167 0.65 7.41 -11.07
C GLU A 167 -0.03 7.52 -12.44
N LEU A 168 0.54 6.85 -13.45
CA LEU A 168 -0.04 6.79 -14.79
C LEU A 168 -1.44 6.15 -14.81
N ALA A 169 -1.66 5.10 -14.01
CA ALA A 169 -2.98 4.47 -13.90
C ALA A 169 -4.02 5.41 -13.26
N LEU A 170 -3.64 6.16 -12.20
CA LEU A 170 -4.51 7.14 -11.55
C LEU A 170 -4.93 8.25 -12.53
N LEU A 171 -3.96 8.80 -13.28
CA LEU A 171 -4.24 9.80 -14.32
C LEU A 171 -5.23 9.27 -15.36
N ARG A 172 -5.03 8.04 -15.84
CA ARG A 172 -5.90 7.41 -16.83
C ARG A 172 -7.29 7.09 -16.29
N TRP A 173 -7.43 6.64 -15.05
CA TRP A 173 -8.73 6.39 -14.41
C TRP A 173 -9.50 7.68 -14.11
N ALA A 174 -8.79 8.76 -13.82
CA ALA A 174 -9.39 10.04 -13.48
C ALA A 174 -10.09 10.72 -14.68
N VAL A 175 -9.67 10.41 -15.91
CA VAL A 175 -10.29 10.94 -17.15
C VAL A 175 -11.76 10.52 -17.27
N PRO A 176 -12.12 9.23 -17.33
CA PRO A 176 -13.53 8.81 -17.40
C PRO A 176 -14.30 9.09 -16.11
N ALA A 177 -13.64 9.26 -14.96
CA ALA A 177 -14.27 9.70 -13.72
C ALA A 177 -14.66 11.18 -13.71
N GLY A 178 -14.16 11.97 -14.68
CA GLY A 178 -14.44 13.41 -14.78
C GLY A 178 -13.67 14.27 -13.76
N TYR A 179 -12.64 13.72 -13.10
CA TYR A 179 -11.81 14.47 -12.16
C TYR A 179 -10.76 15.32 -12.87
N ILE A 180 -10.32 14.91 -14.05
CA ILE A 180 -9.31 15.60 -14.86
C ILE A 180 -9.66 15.48 -16.34
N THR A 181 -9.23 16.45 -17.16
CA THR A 181 -9.36 16.33 -18.62
C THR A 181 -8.32 15.39 -19.21
N GLU A 182 -8.62 14.76 -20.35
CA GLU A 182 -7.66 13.88 -21.05
C GLU A 182 -6.38 14.62 -21.43
N LYS A 183 -6.50 15.87 -21.88
CA LYS A 183 -5.36 16.72 -22.21
C LYS A 183 -4.44 16.96 -21.00
N GLU A 184 -5.01 17.37 -19.87
CA GLU A 184 -4.21 17.62 -18.66
C GLU A 184 -3.57 16.32 -18.13
N ALA A 185 -4.30 15.20 -18.16
CA ALA A 185 -3.76 13.91 -17.77
C ALA A 185 -2.60 13.46 -18.68
N ALA A 186 -2.71 13.67 -19.99
CA ALA A 186 -1.64 13.37 -20.95
C ALA A 186 -0.40 14.25 -20.74
N GLU A 187 -0.58 15.55 -20.50
CA GLU A 187 0.53 16.47 -20.19
C GLU A 187 1.28 16.06 -18.92
N ARG A 188 0.57 15.64 -17.87
CA ARG A 188 1.18 15.12 -16.63
C ARG A 188 1.85 13.77 -16.84
N ALA A 189 1.19 12.86 -17.56
CA ALA A 189 1.71 11.54 -17.87
C ALA A 189 3.04 11.62 -18.62
N LYS A 190 3.20 12.59 -19.52
CA LYS A 190 4.42 12.80 -20.30
C LYS A 190 5.67 12.93 -19.42
N LYS A 191 5.61 13.73 -18.36
CA LYS A 191 6.75 13.89 -17.42
C LYS A 191 7.15 12.54 -16.83
N ILE A 192 6.17 11.75 -16.38
CA ILE A 192 6.41 10.43 -15.79
C ILE A 192 6.98 9.46 -16.83
N THR A 193 6.45 9.46 -18.06
CA THR A 193 6.95 8.60 -19.14
C THR A 193 8.36 8.95 -19.55
N ASP A 194 8.72 10.24 -19.61
CA ASP A 194 10.08 10.68 -19.92
C ASP A 194 11.09 10.18 -18.88
N GLU A 195 10.73 10.21 -17.59
CA GLU A 195 11.57 9.66 -16.53
C GLU A 195 11.72 8.14 -16.64
N ILE A 196 10.68 7.41 -17.07
CA ILE A 196 10.76 5.96 -17.29
C ILE A 196 11.65 5.67 -18.51
N LEU A 197 11.43 6.35 -19.63
CA LEU A 197 12.18 6.15 -20.88
C LEU A 197 13.67 6.47 -20.74
N THR A 198 14.03 7.32 -19.77
CA THR A 198 15.43 7.65 -19.45
C THR A 198 16.01 6.77 -18.33
N GLY A 199 15.18 6.28 -17.42
CA GLY A 199 15.61 5.49 -16.26
C GLY A 199 15.75 4.00 -16.49
N TYR A 200 15.09 3.43 -17.50
CA TYR A 200 15.09 1.99 -17.79
C TYR A 200 15.80 1.66 -19.11
N THR A 201 16.28 0.43 -19.24
CA THR A 201 16.99 0.00 -20.46
C THR A 201 16.04 -0.32 -21.60
N ASP A 202 14.96 -1.02 -21.27
CA ASP A 202 13.88 -1.35 -22.19
C ASP A 202 12.57 -1.56 -21.42
N PHE A 203 11.52 -1.97 -22.14
CA PHE A 203 10.21 -2.23 -21.55
C PHE A 203 10.22 -3.45 -20.63
N GLU A 204 11.06 -4.45 -20.91
CA GLU A 204 11.16 -5.64 -20.07
C GLU A 204 11.79 -5.31 -18.72
N ASP A 205 12.85 -4.51 -18.71
CA ASP A 205 13.52 -3.99 -17.50
C ASP A 205 12.53 -3.22 -16.62
N PHE A 206 11.79 -2.27 -17.20
CA PHE A 206 10.71 -1.56 -16.49
C PHE A 206 9.67 -2.52 -15.92
N ALA A 207 9.18 -3.45 -16.73
CA ALA A 207 8.15 -4.41 -16.33
C ALA A 207 8.63 -5.35 -15.22
N ALA A 208 9.90 -5.74 -15.21
CA ALA A 208 10.49 -6.57 -14.18
C ALA A 208 10.57 -5.82 -12.84
N HIS A 209 11.06 -4.58 -12.85
CA HIS A 209 11.04 -3.70 -11.69
C HIS A 209 9.62 -3.46 -11.16
N TYR A 210 8.65 -3.27 -12.07
CA TYR A 210 7.25 -3.13 -11.74
C TYR A 210 6.72 -4.39 -11.03
N ALA A 211 7.04 -5.57 -11.55
CA ALA A 211 6.63 -6.85 -10.96
C ALA A 211 7.22 -7.02 -9.55
N PHE A 212 8.50 -6.73 -9.34
CA PHE A 212 9.10 -6.77 -8.01
C PHE A 212 8.49 -5.73 -7.05
N GLY A 213 8.09 -4.54 -7.53
CA GLY A 213 7.35 -3.60 -6.68
C GLY A 213 5.95 -4.10 -6.32
N ARG A 214 5.28 -4.76 -7.26
CA ARG A 214 4.01 -5.46 -6.97
C ARG A 214 4.20 -6.61 -5.99
N GLY A 215 5.32 -7.34 -6.07
CA GLY A 215 5.73 -8.37 -5.12
C GLY A 215 5.95 -7.80 -3.72
N PHE A 216 6.66 -6.67 -3.60
CA PHE A 216 6.83 -5.95 -2.34
C PHE A 216 5.50 -5.56 -1.69
N PHE A 217 4.54 -5.09 -2.51
CA PHE A 217 3.17 -4.83 -2.05
C PHE A 217 2.47 -6.12 -1.58
N GLY A 218 2.64 -7.23 -2.30
CA GLY A 218 2.09 -8.55 -1.93
C GLY A 218 2.77 -9.25 -0.76
N ALA A 219 3.79 -8.66 -0.15
CA ALA A 219 4.38 -9.20 1.08
C ALA A 219 3.40 -9.16 2.26
N ALA A 220 2.48 -8.18 2.28
CA ALA A 220 1.50 -8.04 3.36
C ALA A 220 0.47 -9.18 3.42
N ASP A 221 0.20 -9.84 2.30
CA ASP A 221 -0.86 -10.86 2.17
C ASP A 221 -0.35 -12.20 1.60
N ASN A 222 0.97 -12.40 1.54
CA ASN A 222 1.65 -13.58 0.95
C ASN A 222 1.14 -13.92 -0.46
N THR A 223 0.88 -12.88 -1.24
CA THR A 223 0.55 -13.03 -2.65
C THR A 223 1.68 -12.56 -3.55
N ILE A 224 2.92 -12.50 -3.06
CA ILE A 224 4.11 -12.08 -3.83
C ILE A 224 4.16 -12.77 -5.19
N ASN A 225 4.20 -14.10 -5.21
CA ASN A 225 4.34 -14.88 -6.44
C ASN A 225 3.11 -14.72 -7.35
N SER A 226 1.90 -14.71 -6.81
CA SER A 226 0.69 -14.59 -7.62
C SER A 226 0.53 -13.18 -8.21
N LYS A 227 0.85 -12.12 -7.46
CA LYS A 227 0.82 -10.75 -7.99
C LYS A 227 1.95 -10.51 -9.01
N MET A 228 3.16 -11.03 -8.78
CA MET A 228 4.27 -10.95 -9.75
C MET A 228 3.94 -11.70 -11.05
N LYS A 229 3.37 -12.90 -10.92
CA LYS A 229 2.90 -13.70 -12.05
C LYS A 229 1.81 -12.97 -12.85
N ALA A 230 0.83 -12.36 -12.19
CA ALA A 230 -0.21 -11.59 -12.84
C ALA A 230 0.35 -10.41 -13.66
N VAL A 231 1.40 -9.73 -13.14
CA VAL A 231 2.12 -8.70 -13.90
C VAL A 231 2.78 -9.31 -15.13
N CYS A 232 3.53 -10.40 -14.99
CA CYS A 232 4.22 -11.04 -16.11
C CYS A 232 3.25 -11.45 -17.22
N GLU A 233 2.16 -12.14 -16.87
CA GLU A 233 1.13 -12.58 -17.82
C GLU A 233 0.46 -11.40 -18.51
N SER A 234 0.20 -10.32 -17.76
CA SER A 234 -0.33 -9.09 -18.32
C SER A 234 0.64 -8.47 -19.32
N VAL A 235 1.92 -8.32 -18.97
CA VAL A 235 2.96 -7.74 -19.82
C VAL A 235 3.19 -8.56 -21.08
N GLU A 236 3.30 -9.88 -20.98
CA GLU A 236 3.47 -10.77 -22.14
C GLU A 236 2.28 -10.69 -23.11
N ARG A 237 1.06 -10.59 -22.55
CA ARG A 237 -0.13 -10.32 -23.36
C ARG A 237 -0.02 -8.96 -24.07
N CYS A 238 0.41 -7.93 -23.35
CA CYS A 238 0.56 -6.58 -23.91
C CYS A 238 1.58 -6.54 -25.06
N ILE A 239 2.74 -7.18 -24.88
CA ILE A 239 3.77 -7.29 -25.92
C ILE A 239 3.21 -8.00 -27.15
N ARG A 240 2.58 -9.18 -26.95
CA ARG A 240 2.04 -9.98 -28.06
C ARG A 240 0.92 -9.28 -28.83
N GLU A 241 0.00 -8.62 -28.13
CA GLU A 241 -1.17 -8.01 -28.74
C GLU A 241 -0.88 -6.64 -29.36
N TYR A 242 0.03 -5.85 -28.77
CA TYR A 242 0.20 -4.44 -29.12
C TYR A 242 1.64 -4.06 -29.55
N GLY A 243 2.63 -4.93 -29.39
CA GLY A 243 4.03 -4.63 -29.74
C GLY A 243 4.66 -3.54 -28.88
N MET A 244 4.39 -3.57 -27.57
CA MET A 244 4.87 -2.55 -26.61
C MET A 244 6.39 -2.56 -26.41
N ASP A 245 7.07 -3.62 -26.83
CA ASP A 245 8.54 -3.73 -26.87
C ASP A 245 9.18 -2.77 -27.91
N GLY A 246 8.38 -2.20 -28.81
CA GLY A 246 8.84 -1.20 -29.78
C GLY A 246 9.07 0.23 -29.22
N LEU A 247 8.86 0.45 -27.93
CA LEU A 247 9.11 1.76 -27.30
C LEU A 247 10.61 2.10 -27.31
N LYS A 248 10.93 3.36 -27.60
CA LYS A 248 12.31 3.84 -27.68
C LYS A 248 12.77 4.41 -26.35
N PHE A 249 13.59 3.64 -25.65
CA PHE A 249 14.27 4.12 -24.44
C PHE A 249 15.51 4.93 -24.83
N ALA A 250 15.79 5.99 -24.07
CA ALA A 250 17.10 6.62 -24.18
C ALA A 250 18.13 5.59 -23.72
N SER A 251 19.21 5.41 -24.46
CA SER A 251 20.28 4.48 -24.09
C SER A 251 20.79 4.85 -22.69
N SER A 252 20.29 4.17 -21.67
CA SER A 252 20.68 4.42 -20.30
C SER A 252 22.09 3.86 -20.15
N GLY A 253 23.09 4.73 -20.09
CA GLY A 253 24.48 4.37 -19.77
C GLY A 253 24.63 3.89 -18.32
N THR A 254 23.57 3.37 -17.71
CA THR A 254 23.52 2.97 -16.32
C THR A 254 24.08 1.57 -16.16
N GLU A 255 25.09 1.40 -15.32
CA GLU A 255 25.71 0.12 -14.93
C GLU A 255 24.78 -0.81 -14.12
N SER A 256 23.47 -0.55 -14.09
CA SER A 256 22.53 -1.41 -13.34
C SER A 256 22.30 -2.73 -14.08
N PRO A 257 22.14 -3.85 -13.35
CA PRO A 257 21.71 -5.10 -13.96
C PRO A 257 20.39 -4.88 -14.72
N ILE A 258 20.31 -5.36 -15.96
CA ILE A 258 19.06 -5.40 -16.71
C ILE A 258 18.24 -6.56 -16.16
N LEU A 259 17.03 -6.29 -15.67
CA LEU A 259 16.14 -7.33 -15.16
C LEU A 259 15.21 -7.86 -16.23
N THR A 260 14.92 -9.16 -16.17
CA THR A 260 14.04 -9.84 -17.11
C THR A 260 12.79 -10.40 -16.43
N LEU A 261 11.72 -10.61 -17.20
CA LEU A 261 10.52 -11.29 -16.69
C LEU A 261 10.81 -12.75 -16.34
N SER A 262 11.82 -13.37 -16.96
CA SER A 262 12.27 -14.71 -16.59
C SER A 262 12.79 -14.77 -15.17
N GLU A 263 13.57 -13.77 -14.73
CA GLU A 263 14.06 -13.68 -13.35
C GLU A 263 12.94 -13.43 -12.34
N VAL A 264 11.94 -12.62 -12.71
CA VAL A 264 10.72 -12.42 -11.92
C VAL A 264 9.97 -13.73 -11.74
N LYS A 265 9.79 -14.52 -12.81
CA LYS A 265 9.10 -15.82 -12.76
C LYS A 265 9.87 -16.88 -11.98
N ALA A 266 11.20 -16.82 -12.00
CA ALA A 266 12.06 -17.73 -11.26
C ALA A 266 12.20 -17.36 -9.77
N TYR A 267 11.79 -16.15 -9.39
CA TYR A 267 11.85 -15.71 -8.00
C TYR A 267 10.89 -16.51 -7.13
N THR A 268 11.38 -16.93 -5.97
CA THR A 268 10.59 -17.53 -4.90
C THR A 268 11.18 -17.05 -3.58
N PRO A 269 10.36 -16.49 -2.66
CA PRO A 269 10.84 -16.13 -1.33
C PRO A 269 11.47 -17.34 -0.61
N ASP A 270 12.45 -17.09 0.24
CA ASP A 270 13.08 -18.15 1.03
C ASP A 270 12.18 -18.65 2.20
N ASN A 271 12.63 -19.70 2.87
CA ASN A 271 11.89 -20.26 4.01
C ASN A 271 11.80 -19.31 5.21
N ALA A 272 12.76 -18.38 5.37
CA ALA A 272 12.75 -17.43 6.47
C ALA A 272 11.64 -16.40 6.26
N TYR A 273 11.43 -15.95 5.03
CA TYR A 273 10.28 -15.15 4.64
C TYR A 273 8.96 -15.84 5.02
N PHE A 274 8.77 -17.12 4.66
CA PHE A 274 7.51 -17.82 4.94
C PHE A 274 7.30 -18.05 6.45
N SER A 275 8.37 -18.40 7.17
CA SER A 275 8.32 -18.59 8.62
C SER A 275 7.89 -17.30 9.35
N TRP A 276 8.33 -16.14 8.85
CA TRP A 276 7.92 -14.85 9.39
C TRP A 276 6.55 -14.37 8.87
N TYR A 277 6.15 -14.76 7.65
CA TYR A 277 4.78 -14.52 7.17
C TYR A 277 3.74 -15.20 8.05
N ASP A 278 4.01 -16.40 8.57
CA ASP A 278 3.09 -17.06 9.50
C ASP A 278 2.85 -16.22 10.77
N VAL A 279 3.88 -15.51 11.25
CA VAL A 279 3.77 -14.54 12.35
C VAL A 279 2.89 -13.35 11.94
N HIS A 280 3.15 -12.77 10.77
CA HIS A 280 2.42 -11.60 10.28
C HIS A 280 0.94 -11.92 9.98
N SER A 281 0.68 -13.01 9.29
CA SER A 281 -0.66 -13.41 8.85
C SER A 281 -1.58 -13.78 9.99
N TYR A 282 -1.05 -14.39 11.06
CA TYR A 282 -1.81 -14.67 12.28
C TYR A 282 -2.49 -13.42 12.85
N LEU A 283 -1.93 -12.22 12.59
CA LEU A 283 -2.47 -10.94 13.06
C LEU A 283 -3.53 -10.36 12.14
N SER A 284 -3.33 -10.50 10.84
CA SER A 284 -4.16 -9.88 9.82
C SER A 284 -5.56 -10.50 9.80
N PHE A 285 -5.69 -11.75 10.27
CA PHE A 285 -7.00 -12.38 10.45
C PHE A 285 -7.53 -12.14 11.85
N ARG A 286 -8.67 -11.44 11.94
CA ARG A 286 -9.54 -11.46 13.12
C ARG A 286 -10.20 -12.85 13.19
N ASN A 287 -9.42 -13.85 13.54
CA ASN A 287 -9.95 -15.20 13.74
C ASN A 287 -10.90 -15.18 14.95
N LYS A 288 -11.88 -16.08 14.93
CA LYS A 288 -12.80 -16.28 16.06
C LYS A 288 -12.16 -17.10 17.18
N GLU A 289 -10.83 -17.25 17.17
CA GLU A 289 -10.13 -18.02 18.19
C GLU A 289 -10.28 -17.35 19.54
N GLU A 290 -10.32 -18.19 20.57
CA GLU A 290 -10.34 -17.73 21.94
C GLU A 290 -9.10 -16.89 22.23
N GLN A 291 -9.31 -15.82 22.99
CA GLN A 291 -8.29 -14.86 23.35
C GLN A 291 -6.99 -15.50 23.85
N ASP A 292 -7.08 -16.51 24.72
CA ASP A 292 -5.91 -17.12 25.34
C ASP A 292 -5.05 -17.90 24.34
N VAL A 293 -5.66 -18.45 23.28
CA VAL A 293 -4.93 -19.11 22.19
C VAL A 293 -4.11 -18.09 21.39
N GLN A 294 -4.67 -16.92 21.12
CA GLN A 294 -3.97 -15.85 20.39
C GLN A 294 -2.77 -15.31 21.19
N ILE A 295 -2.96 -15.07 22.48
CA ILE A 295 -1.89 -14.58 23.35
C ILE A 295 -0.80 -15.65 23.51
N ALA A 296 -1.16 -16.92 23.74
CA ALA A 296 -0.19 -18.01 23.85
C ALA A 296 0.60 -18.22 22.55
N THR A 297 -0.05 -18.06 21.39
CA THR A 297 0.62 -18.15 20.08
C THR A 297 1.66 -17.03 19.92
N ILE A 298 1.31 -15.79 20.27
CA ILE A 298 2.26 -14.66 20.24
C ILE A 298 3.42 -14.90 21.22
N ASP A 299 3.15 -15.45 22.40
CA ASP A 299 4.19 -15.79 23.37
C ASP A 299 5.15 -16.87 22.86
N ASN A 300 4.65 -17.84 22.10
CA ASN A 300 5.49 -18.82 21.41
C ASN A 300 6.38 -18.15 20.34
N TYR A 301 5.86 -17.17 19.59
CA TYR A 301 6.67 -16.40 18.66
C TYR A 301 7.72 -15.54 19.35
N ILE A 302 7.41 -14.88 20.47
CA ILE A 302 8.39 -14.14 21.28
C ILE A 302 9.49 -15.07 21.78
N LYS A 303 9.13 -16.29 22.20
CA LYS A 303 10.11 -17.30 22.61
C LYS A 303 10.99 -17.77 21.43
N GLN A 304 10.40 -17.93 20.25
CA GLN A 304 11.09 -18.44 19.06
C GLN A 304 12.02 -17.39 18.43
N TYR A 305 11.55 -16.15 18.31
CA TYR A 305 12.21 -15.09 17.54
C TYR A 305 12.82 -13.99 18.40
N GLY A 306 12.64 -14.05 19.72
CA GLY A 306 13.15 -13.07 20.65
C GLY A 306 12.21 -11.91 20.92
N ALA A 307 12.73 -10.94 21.68
CA ALA A 307 12.02 -9.81 22.23
C ALA A 307 11.81 -8.67 21.19
N LEU A 308 11.26 -9.00 20.03
CA LEU A 308 11.05 -8.01 18.96
C LEU A 308 9.90 -7.05 19.30
N ALA A 309 10.14 -5.75 19.12
CA ALA A 309 9.14 -4.71 19.38
C ALA A 309 7.83 -4.97 18.61
N GLY A 310 7.92 -5.41 17.35
CA GLY A 310 6.75 -5.80 16.56
C GLY A 310 5.88 -6.89 17.23
N LEU A 311 6.48 -7.87 17.92
CA LEU A 311 5.74 -8.94 18.62
C LEU A 311 5.07 -8.44 19.90
N PHE A 312 5.72 -7.54 20.64
CA PHE A 312 5.09 -6.92 21.81
C PHE A 312 3.97 -5.96 21.44
N TYR A 313 4.14 -5.21 20.36
CA TYR A 313 3.07 -4.38 19.80
C TYR A 313 1.85 -5.23 19.47
N MET A 314 2.03 -6.37 18.80
CA MET A 314 0.96 -7.33 18.51
C MET A 314 0.25 -7.80 19.78
N LYS A 315 1.02 -8.20 20.79
CA LYS A 315 0.47 -8.68 22.06
C LYS A 315 -0.37 -7.60 22.74
N ALA A 316 0.12 -6.35 22.76
CA ALA A 316 -0.58 -5.22 23.33
C ALA A 316 -1.86 -4.88 22.53
N GLU A 317 -1.80 -4.87 21.21
CA GLU A 317 -2.95 -4.67 20.32
C GLU A 317 -4.04 -5.72 20.58
N ARG A 318 -3.67 -7.00 20.69
CA ARG A 318 -4.61 -8.08 21.03
C ARG A 318 -5.23 -7.87 22.41
N TYR A 319 -4.46 -7.49 23.42
CA TYR A 319 -5.02 -7.15 24.73
C TYR A 319 -6.03 -6.00 24.65
N MET A 320 -5.76 -4.97 23.86
CA MET A 320 -6.73 -3.89 23.64
C MET A 320 -8.00 -4.39 22.95
N TYR A 321 -7.86 -5.22 21.92
CA TYR A 321 -9.00 -5.80 21.19
C TYR A 321 -9.94 -6.58 22.13
N PHE A 322 -9.39 -7.28 23.11
CA PHE A 322 -10.15 -8.00 24.13
C PHE A 322 -10.48 -7.18 25.40
N GLY A 323 -10.26 -5.86 25.39
CA GLY A 323 -10.57 -4.98 26.53
C GLY A 323 -9.66 -5.13 27.75
N ARG A 324 -8.53 -5.85 27.64
CA ARG A 324 -7.50 -6.00 28.69
C ARG A 324 -6.52 -4.83 28.69
N TYR A 325 -7.04 -3.61 28.80
CA TYR A 325 -6.24 -2.39 28.70
C TYR A 325 -5.12 -2.30 29.74
N ARG A 326 -5.30 -2.88 30.93
CA ARG A 326 -4.25 -2.94 31.96
C ARG A 326 -3.01 -3.70 31.47
N ASP A 327 -3.22 -4.85 30.81
CA ASP A 327 -2.13 -5.68 30.31
C ASP A 327 -1.45 -5.02 29.09
N ALA A 328 -2.24 -4.37 28.23
CA ALA A 328 -1.71 -3.57 27.12
C ALA A 328 -0.84 -2.42 27.62
N VAL A 329 -1.32 -1.62 28.59
CA VAL A 329 -0.55 -0.52 29.20
C VAL A 329 0.77 -1.03 29.81
N LYS A 330 0.75 -2.20 30.47
CA LYS A 330 1.99 -2.78 31.01
C LYS A 330 3.04 -3.01 29.92
N ILE A 331 2.65 -3.61 28.79
CA ILE A 331 3.56 -3.85 27.67
C ILE A 331 4.02 -2.53 27.06
N PHE A 332 3.09 -1.63 26.74
CA PHE A 332 3.45 -0.35 26.13
C PHE A 332 4.45 0.44 26.98
N ARG A 333 4.22 0.47 28.29
CA ARG A 333 5.12 1.13 29.27
C ARG A 333 6.50 0.48 29.32
N GLU A 334 6.55 -0.85 29.39
CA GLU A 334 7.80 -1.60 29.52
C GLU A 334 8.75 -1.37 28.33
N TYR A 335 8.20 -1.23 27.11
CA TYR A 335 8.98 -1.07 25.89
C TYR A 335 8.94 0.34 25.28
N ALA A 336 8.30 1.32 25.94
CA ALA A 336 8.18 2.70 25.42
C ALA A 336 9.54 3.36 25.17
N ALA A 337 10.49 3.26 26.11
CA ALA A 337 11.83 3.84 25.95
C ALA A 337 12.58 3.18 24.78
N LEU A 338 12.51 1.85 24.68
CA LEU A 338 13.13 1.09 23.59
C LEU A 338 12.60 1.55 22.22
N VAL A 339 11.27 1.66 22.09
CA VAL A 339 10.64 2.13 20.85
C VAL A 339 11.03 3.58 20.58
N ALA A 340 11.01 4.46 21.59
CA ALA A 340 11.37 5.87 21.45
C ALA A 340 12.83 6.08 20.99
N GLU A 341 13.75 5.23 21.43
CA GLU A 341 15.19 5.37 21.13
C GLU A 341 15.61 4.71 19.82
N ARG A 342 14.95 3.61 19.43
CA ARG A 342 15.40 2.74 18.34
C ARG A 342 14.55 2.80 17.07
N THR A 343 13.43 3.50 17.08
CA THR A 343 12.63 3.72 15.87
C THR A 343 12.90 5.09 15.29
N ASP A 344 12.88 5.17 13.96
CA ASP A 344 12.81 6.46 13.25
C ASP A 344 11.53 7.21 13.69
N SER A 345 11.58 8.54 13.77
CA SER A 345 10.40 9.36 14.07
C SER A 345 9.26 9.17 13.08
N GLU A 346 9.57 8.76 11.84
CA GLU A 346 8.61 8.44 10.76
C GLU A 346 8.26 6.93 10.73
N SER A 347 8.72 6.14 11.70
CA SER A 347 8.36 4.73 11.78
C SER A 347 6.88 4.56 12.09
N PHE A 348 6.19 3.78 11.25
CA PHE A 348 4.82 3.38 11.48
C PHE A 348 4.64 2.73 12.87
N LEU A 349 5.56 1.84 13.27
CA LEU A 349 5.47 1.19 14.58
C LEU A 349 5.50 2.20 15.71
N ARG A 350 6.34 3.25 15.60
CA ARG A 350 6.44 4.29 16.63
C ARG A 350 5.12 5.05 16.80
N SER A 351 4.58 5.54 15.68
CA SER A 351 3.33 6.31 15.67
C SER A 351 2.19 5.47 16.28
N ASP A 352 2.01 4.26 15.79
CA ASP A 352 1.00 3.33 16.28
C ASP A 352 1.20 2.94 17.75
N TRP A 353 2.45 2.70 18.17
CA TRP A 353 2.77 2.32 19.56
C TRP A 353 2.30 3.39 20.53
N PHE A 354 2.70 4.64 20.31
CA PHE A 354 2.38 5.74 21.22
C PHE A 354 0.92 6.18 21.14
N TYR A 355 0.31 6.10 19.96
CA TYR A 355 -1.13 6.31 19.81
C TYR A 355 -1.93 5.26 20.59
N LEU A 356 -1.68 3.97 20.38
CA LEU A 356 -2.41 2.90 21.06
C LEU A 356 -2.11 2.85 22.56
N TYR A 357 -0.89 3.21 22.97
CA TYR A 357 -0.55 3.39 24.37
C TYR A 357 -1.41 4.48 25.01
N ALA A 358 -1.54 5.66 24.38
CA ALA A 358 -2.40 6.73 24.87
C ALA A 358 -3.87 6.31 24.95
N VAL A 359 -4.37 5.57 23.96
CA VAL A 359 -5.73 5.02 23.97
C VAL A 359 -5.93 4.06 25.15
N ALA A 360 -5.02 3.12 25.36
CA ALA A 360 -5.10 2.15 26.45
C ALA A 360 -4.99 2.82 27.84
N ALA A 361 -4.07 3.78 28.01
CA ALA A 361 -3.91 4.56 29.23
C ALA A 361 -5.18 5.38 29.54
N ASN A 362 -5.80 6.00 28.53
CA ASN A 362 -7.07 6.68 28.69
C ASN A 362 -8.20 5.74 29.15
N LYS A 363 -8.28 4.52 28.59
CA LYS A 363 -9.26 3.51 29.02
C LYS A 363 -9.04 3.06 30.46
N MET A 364 -7.80 3.13 30.94
CA MET A 364 -7.42 2.88 32.34
C MET A 364 -7.54 4.11 33.25
N ASN A 365 -8.05 5.23 32.74
CA ASN A 365 -8.19 6.49 33.49
C ASN A 365 -6.85 7.09 33.96
N LEU A 366 -5.80 6.90 33.15
CA LEU A 366 -4.42 7.38 33.33
C LEU A 366 -4.09 8.50 32.32
N PRO A 367 -4.74 9.67 32.38
CA PRO A 367 -4.62 10.67 31.31
C PRO A 367 -3.25 11.35 31.24
N PHE A 368 -2.51 11.48 32.36
CA PHE A 368 -1.15 12.03 32.33
C PHE A 368 -0.16 11.12 31.60
N GLU A 369 -0.28 9.80 31.79
CA GLU A 369 0.49 8.80 31.05
C GLU A 369 0.11 8.77 29.57
N ALA A 370 -1.16 8.99 29.24
CA ALA A 370 -1.60 9.16 27.86
C ALA A 370 -1.01 10.43 27.21
N LEU A 371 -0.92 11.56 27.94
CA LEU A 371 -0.27 12.77 27.44
C LEU A 371 1.24 12.55 27.20
N GLU A 372 1.91 11.83 28.09
CA GLU A 372 3.32 11.45 27.93
C GLU A 372 3.50 10.59 26.67
N ALA A 373 2.65 9.59 26.45
CA ALA A 373 2.67 8.78 25.24
C ALA A 373 2.46 9.64 23.97
N LEU A 374 1.43 10.50 23.94
CA LEU A 374 1.16 11.41 22.81
C LEU A 374 2.31 12.39 22.55
N SER A 375 3.07 12.77 23.58
CA SER A 375 4.21 13.66 23.42
C SER A 375 5.34 13.05 22.57
N ASN A 376 5.44 11.72 22.52
CA ASN A 376 6.45 10.97 21.76
C ASN A 376 6.15 10.80 20.26
N LEU A 377 4.95 11.20 19.83
CA LEU A 377 4.55 11.23 18.42
C LEU A 377 5.27 12.34 17.65
N SER A 378 5.50 12.11 16.36
CA SER A 378 6.09 13.12 15.47
C SER A 378 5.17 14.35 15.33
N ALA A 379 5.73 15.46 14.84
CA ALA A 379 4.91 16.65 14.55
C ALA A 379 3.87 16.38 13.45
N GLU A 380 4.18 15.46 12.52
CA GLU A 380 3.26 15.05 11.47
C GLU A 380 2.11 14.21 12.03
N ASP A 381 2.42 13.17 12.82
CA ASP A 381 1.41 12.32 13.46
C ASP A 381 0.44 13.12 14.33
N LYS A 382 0.94 14.15 15.02
CA LYS A 382 0.12 15.03 15.87
C LYS A 382 -0.92 15.84 15.09
N ARG A 383 -0.83 15.90 13.75
CA ARG A 383 -1.83 16.52 12.88
C ARG A 383 -2.89 15.53 12.38
N ASP A 384 -2.73 14.23 12.64
CA ASP A 384 -3.75 13.24 12.27
C ASP A 384 -5.08 13.55 13.01
N PRO A 385 -6.23 13.58 12.32
CA PRO A 385 -7.52 13.92 12.90
C PRO A 385 -7.89 13.03 14.09
N LYS A 386 -7.54 11.74 14.07
CA LYS A 386 -7.82 10.81 15.18
C LYS A 386 -6.91 11.09 16.36
N ILE A 387 -5.63 11.35 16.13
CA ILE A 387 -4.67 11.70 17.19
C ILE A 387 -5.06 13.02 17.86
N LEU A 388 -5.48 14.03 17.08
CA LEU A 388 -6.03 15.29 17.60
C LEU A 388 -7.24 15.04 18.50
N PHE A 389 -8.21 14.24 18.02
CA PHE A 389 -9.38 13.88 18.81
C PHE A 389 -9.00 13.21 20.15
N TYR A 390 -8.10 12.21 20.12
CA TYR A 390 -7.67 11.52 21.33
C TYR A 390 -6.82 12.41 22.24
N THR A 391 -6.09 13.39 21.69
CA THR A 391 -5.38 14.40 22.48
C THR A 391 -6.37 15.29 23.22
N GLY A 392 -7.42 15.77 22.54
CA GLY A 392 -8.52 16.51 23.16
C GLY A 392 -9.23 15.70 24.26
N TYR A 393 -9.50 14.42 23.97
CA TYR A 393 -10.08 13.48 24.94
C TYR A 393 -9.20 13.23 26.16
N THR A 394 -7.88 13.25 25.99
CA THR A 394 -6.94 13.08 27.10
C THR A 394 -6.94 14.31 27.99
N TYR A 395 -6.87 15.52 27.39
CA TYR A 395 -6.92 16.77 28.16
C TYR A 395 -8.24 16.94 28.90
N SER A 396 -9.38 16.57 28.30
CA SER A 396 -10.67 16.65 28.99
C SER A 396 -10.72 15.78 30.25
N LYS A 397 -10.02 14.64 30.26
CA LYS A 397 -9.86 13.77 31.45
C LYS A 397 -8.92 14.31 32.52
N CYS A 398 -8.07 15.29 32.18
CA CYS A 398 -7.20 15.97 33.15
C CYS A 398 -7.94 17.07 33.92
N ILE A 399 -9.07 17.57 33.40
CA ILE A 399 -9.88 18.61 34.05
C ILE A 399 -10.35 18.12 35.44
N GLY A 400 -10.11 18.93 36.46
CA GLY A 400 -10.43 18.64 37.86
C GLY A 400 -9.43 17.74 38.57
N ARG A 401 -8.31 17.37 37.93
CA ARG A 401 -7.25 16.55 38.56
C ARG A 401 -6.13 17.39 39.19
N SER A 402 -5.98 18.65 38.77
CA SER A 402 -5.09 19.59 39.45
C SER A 402 -5.81 20.27 40.61
N ALA A 403 -5.10 20.54 41.69
CA ALA A 403 -5.59 21.42 42.76
C ALA A 403 -5.57 22.90 42.33
N ASP A 404 -4.79 23.23 41.30
CA ASP A 404 -4.69 24.56 40.73
C ASP A 404 -5.77 24.77 39.66
N TYR A 405 -6.59 25.80 39.85
CA TYR A 405 -7.66 26.18 38.94
C TYR A 405 -7.13 26.57 37.56
N GLU A 406 -6.06 27.37 37.49
CA GLU A 406 -5.48 27.85 36.23
C GLU A 406 -4.98 26.68 35.39
N VAL A 407 -4.43 25.64 36.04
CA VAL A 407 -4.00 24.42 35.36
C VAL A 407 -5.19 23.65 34.78
N ASN A 408 -6.33 23.59 35.48
CA ASN A 408 -7.53 22.94 34.95
C ASN A 408 -8.14 23.73 33.78
N GLU A 409 -8.12 25.05 33.84
CA GLU A 409 -8.54 25.93 32.73
C GLU A 409 -7.66 25.70 31.49
N GLN A 410 -6.33 25.60 31.67
CA GLN A 410 -5.42 25.25 30.57
C GLN A 410 -5.73 23.87 29.97
N TYR A 411 -6.12 22.88 30.78
CA TYR A 411 -6.55 21.58 30.24
C TYR A 411 -7.85 21.69 29.45
N ALA A 412 -8.82 22.49 29.91
CA ALA A 412 -10.06 22.73 29.18
C ALA A 412 -9.79 23.41 27.83
N GLN A 413 -8.96 24.45 27.79
CA GLN A 413 -8.59 25.12 26.55
C GLN A 413 -7.89 24.17 25.57
N LYS A 414 -6.90 23.39 26.05
CA LYS A 414 -6.21 22.42 25.19
C LYS A 414 -7.14 21.33 24.67
N ALA A 415 -8.12 20.91 25.46
CA ALA A 415 -9.13 19.96 25.00
C ALA A 415 -9.97 20.56 23.86
N LEU A 416 -10.45 21.79 24.04
CA LEU A 416 -11.22 22.55 23.04
C LEU A 416 -10.44 22.72 21.73
N ASP A 417 -9.21 23.23 21.81
CA ASP A 417 -8.36 23.47 20.64
C ASP A 417 -8.15 22.19 19.82
N ASN A 418 -7.89 21.06 20.50
CA ASN A 418 -7.65 19.78 19.83
C ASN A 418 -8.91 19.19 19.20
N TYR A 419 -10.08 19.32 19.83
CA TYR A 419 -11.33 18.86 19.19
C TYR A 419 -11.69 19.71 17.97
N ILE A 420 -11.52 21.04 18.04
CA ILE A 420 -11.74 21.94 16.90
C ILE A 420 -10.77 21.57 15.77
N ALA A 421 -9.48 21.38 16.09
CA ALA A 421 -8.48 20.96 15.11
C ALA A 421 -8.83 19.60 14.48
N ALA A 422 -9.30 18.63 15.27
CA ALA A 422 -9.73 17.33 14.76
C ALA A 422 -10.91 17.47 13.78
N GLY A 423 -11.93 18.26 14.13
CA GLY A 423 -13.08 18.53 13.25
C GLY A 423 -12.67 19.22 11.96
N ASN A 424 -11.79 20.22 12.04
CA ASN A 424 -11.24 20.92 10.86
C ASN A 424 -10.39 19.98 9.97
N ALA A 425 -9.75 18.99 10.56
CA ALA A 425 -9.00 17.95 9.86
C ALA A 425 -9.90 16.79 9.34
N GLY A 426 -11.22 16.91 9.45
CA GLY A 426 -12.18 15.94 8.90
C GLY A 426 -12.56 14.79 9.85
N TYR A 427 -12.21 14.86 11.14
CA TYR A 427 -12.70 13.89 12.12
C TYR A 427 -14.19 14.14 12.42
N GLU A 428 -15.03 13.10 12.29
CA GLU A 428 -16.43 13.17 12.70
C GLU A 428 -16.54 13.19 14.24
N LEU A 429 -16.74 14.38 14.80
CA LEU A 429 -16.84 14.56 16.25
C LEU A 429 -18.15 13.97 16.80
N PRO A 430 -18.11 13.23 17.93
CA PRO A 430 -19.33 12.77 18.59
C PRO A 430 -20.24 13.93 19.02
N GLU A 431 -21.57 13.74 18.95
CA GLU A 431 -22.55 14.80 19.26
C GLU A 431 -22.34 15.46 20.63
N HIS A 432 -22.00 14.68 21.65
CA HIS A 432 -21.75 15.21 22.99
C HIS A 432 -20.50 16.11 23.04
N ILE A 433 -19.48 15.84 22.21
CA ILE A 433 -18.31 16.71 22.08
C ILE A 433 -18.68 17.99 21.34
N MET A 434 -19.48 17.91 20.27
CA MET A 434 -19.97 19.10 19.57
C MET A 434 -20.78 20.03 20.50
N LYS A 435 -21.67 19.47 21.32
CA LYS A 435 -22.42 20.23 22.34
C LYS A 435 -21.49 20.85 23.38
N TRP A 436 -20.46 20.12 23.81
CA TRP A 436 -19.47 20.64 24.76
C TRP A 436 -18.68 21.80 24.16
N ILE A 437 -18.24 21.71 22.89
CA ILE A 437 -17.56 22.81 22.18
C ILE A 437 -18.47 24.04 22.12
N GLN A 438 -19.73 23.88 21.70
CA GLN A 438 -20.70 24.98 21.61
C GLN A 438 -20.87 25.71 22.94
N GLY A 439 -21.06 24.97 24.04
CA GLY A 439 -21.22 25.57 25.37
C GLY A 439 -19.99 26.33 25.87
N ASN A 440 -18.77 25.91 25.51
CA ASN A 440 -17.54 26.60 25.93
C ASN A 440 -17.16 27.76 25.00
N SER A 441 -17.60 27.75 23.73
CA SER A 441 -17.36 28.86 22.80
C SER A 441 -18.23 30.10 23.07
N GLU A 442 -19.31 29.97 23.83
CA GLU A 442 -20.18 31.10 24.23
C GLU A 442 -19.70 31.83 25.49
N GLU A 443 -18.81 31.20 26.29
CA GLU A 443 -18.28 31.76 27.54
C GLU A 443 -16.93 32.46 27.38
N MET A 444 -16.23 32.25 26.25
CA MET A 444 -14.99 32.93 25.85
C MET A 444 -15.26 34.16 25.01
#